data_AF-A0A7C6YYY3-F1
#
_entry.id   AF-A0A7C6YYY3-F1
#
_cell.length_a   1.000
_cell.length_b   1.000
_cell.length_c   1.000
_cell.angle_alpha   90.00
_cell.angle_beta   90.00
_cell.angle_gamma   90.00
#
_symmetry.space_group_name_H-M   'P 1'
#
loop_
_entity.id
_entity.type
_entity.pdbx_description
1 polymer ?
#
loop_
_entity_poly.entity_id
_entity_poly.type
_entity_poly.pdbx_seq_one_letter_code
_entity_poly.pdbx_strand_id
1 'polypeptide(L)'
;MSEMELQSLYQLPENYGDTKIALMAVDPHLLYTYWEIGQDKLESLKENIGLRVLENSYTALRVTNISKNFSFFIRLNDFSTCWYINVPDSLPISTT
;
A
#
# COMPACT_ATOMS: atom_id res chain seq x y z
N MET A 1 2.16 35.91 11.76
CA MET A 1 2.11 34.46 11.50
C MET A 1 2.06 33.77 12.85
N SER A 2 0.98 33.08 13.13
CA SER A 2 0.73 32.43 14.43
C SER A 2 1.44 31.07 14.52
N GLU A 3 1.64 30.59 15.74
CA GLU A 3 2.26 29.28 16.02
C GLU A 3 1.47 28.10 15.41
N MET A 4 0.14 28.25 15.27
CA MET A 4 -0.72 27.30 14.55
C MET A 4 -0.43 27.26 13.04
N GLU A 5 -0.16 28.42 12.41
CA GLU A 5 0.17 28.48 10.98
C GLU A 5 1.52 27.81 10.70
N LEU A 6 2.48 27.93 11.63
CA LEU A 6 3.77 27.23 11.54
C LEU A 6 3.60 25.71 11.60
N GLN A 7 2.77 25.19 12.51
CA GLN A 7 2.54 23.74 12.60
C GLN A 7 1.89 23.15 11.33
N SER A 8 0.95 23.87 10.70
CA SER A 8 0.32 23.39 9.45
C SER A 8 1.31 23.31 8.27
N LEU A 9 2.36 24.15 8.26
CA LEU A 9 3.37 24.15 7.20
C LEU A 9 4.33 22.95 7.28
N TYR A 10 4.46 22.33 8.45
CA TYR A 10 5.31 21.15 8.67
C TYR A 10 4.53 19.83 8.65
N GLN A 11 3.20 19.86 8.55
CA GLN A 11 2.42 18.65 8.38
C GLN A 11 2.60 18.12 6.95
N LEU A 12 2.89 16.83 6.86
CA LEU A 12 2.88 16.15 5.58
C LEU A 12 1.45 16.17 5.02
N PRO A 13 1.28 16.32 3.70
CA PRO A 13 -0.02 16.12 3.05
C PRO A 13 -0.59 14.74 3.40
N GLU A 14 -1.91 14.65 3.56
CA GLU A 14 -2.58 13.35 3.75
C GLU A 14 -2.49 12.46 2.50
N ASN A 15 -2.39 13.07 1.32
CA ASN A 15 -2.21 12.42 0.02
C ASN A 15 -1.34 13.29 -0.89
N TYR A 16 -0.66 12.66 -1.85
CA TYR A 16 0.20 13.32 -2.83
C TYR A 16 -0.45 13.40 -4.23
N GLY A 17 -1.61 12.80 -4.40
CA GLY A 17 -2.39 12.73 -5.64
C GLY A 17 -1.84 11.76 -6.68
N ASP A 18 -0.84 10.94 -6.33
CA ASP A 18 -0.15 10.07 -7.29
C ASP A 18 -0.43 8.59 -7.02
N THR A 19 -0.48 7.78 -8.09
CA THR A 19 -0.60 6.33 -7.96
C THR A 19 0.77 5.73 -7.72
N LYS A 20 1.10 5.47 -6.45
CA LYS A 20 2.43 5.00 -6.06
C LYS A 20 2.37 3.94 -4.98
N ILE A 21 3.35 3.04 -5.01
CA ILE A 21 3.68 2.17 -3.89
C ILE A 21 5.13 2.40 -3.48
N ALA A 22 5.37 2.53 -2.18
CA ALA A 22 6.69 2.64 -1.58
C ALA A 22 6.87 1.50 -0.58
N LEU A 23 8.00 0.82 -0.67
CA LEU A 23 8.35 -0.32 0.18
C LEU A 23 9.66 -0.02 0.89
N MET A 24 9.68 -0.21 2.21
CA MET A 24 10.86 -0.03 3.05
C MET A 24 11.06 -1.26 3.92
N ALA A 25 12.26 -1.83 3.85
CA ALA A 25 12.66 -2.89 4.76
C ALA A 25 12.90 -2.31 6.16
N VAL A 26 12.18 -2.81 7.15
CA VAL A 26 12.37 -2.43 8.56
C VAL A 26 13.35 -3.40 9.20
N ASP A 27 13.11 -4.70 9.01
CA ASP A 27 13.99 -5.80 9.38
C ASP A 27 13.76 -6.99 8.40
N PRO A 28 14.48 -8.12 8.53
CA PRO A 28 14.33 -9.25 7.60
C PRO A 28 12.94 -9.90 7.57
N HIS A 29 12.05 -9.60 8.52
CA HIS A 29 10.72 -10.19 8.72
C HIS A 29 9.61 -9.15 8.58
N LEU A 30 9.94 -7.86 8.54
CA LEU A 30 8.97 -6.77 8.58
C LEU A 30 9.24 -5.73 7.48
N LEU A 31 8.22 -5.48 6.66
CA LEU A 31 8.24 -4.46 5.63
C LEU A 31 7.23 -3.37 5.94
N TYR A 32 7.67 -2.11 5.93
CA TYR A 32 6.76 -0.99 5.88
C TYR A 32 6.38 -0.72 4.43
N THR A 33 5.07 -0.66 4.16
CA THR A 33 4.55 -0.35 2.83
C THR A 33 3.60 0.83 2.92
N TYR A 34 3.82 1.82 2.05
CA TYR A 34 2.87 2.90 1.77
C TYR A 34 2.34 2.72 0.35
N TRP A 35 1.06 2.97 0.14
CA TRP A 35 0.44 3.01 -1.17
C TRP A 35 -0.55 4.16 -1.27
N GLU A 36 -0.70 4.65 -2.48
CA GLU A 36 -1.67 5.66 -2.85
C GLU A 36 -2.18 5.34 -4.25
N ILE A 37 -3.46 5.59 -4.47
CA ILE A 37 -4.09 5.45 -5.78
C ILE A 37 -4.64 6.83 -6.13
N GLY A 38 -4.03 7.45 -7.14
CA GLY A 38 -4.45 8.75 -7.64
C GLY A 38 -5.88 8.70 -8.18
N GLN A 39 -6.59 9.81 -8.03
CA GLN A 39 -7.98 9.91 -8.44
C GLN A 39 -8.13 9.79 -9.96
N ASP A 40 -7.18 10.32 -10.72
CA ASP A 40 -7.04 10.14 -12.17
C ASP A 40 -7.02 8.65 -12.57
N LYS A 41 -6.32 7.83 -11.78
CA LYS A 41 -6.22 6.40 -12.04
C LYS A 41 -7.52 5.68 -11.73
N LEU A 42 -8.22 6.06 -10.67
CA LEU A 42 -9.54 5.53 -10.33
C LEU A 42 -10.57 5.88 -11.41
N GLU A 43 -10.57 7.11 -11.89
CA GLU A 43 -11.45 7.58 -12.97
C GLU A 43 -11.17 6.82 -14.27
N SER A 44 -9.90 6.72 -14.67
CA SER A 44 -9.51 5.93 -15.83
C SER A 44 -9.90 4.45 -15.69
N LEU A 45 -9.76 3.86 -14.50
CA LEU A 45 -10.18 2.48 -14.26
C LEU A 45 -11.70 2.34 -14.41
N LYS A 46 -12.48 3.25 -13.83
CA LYS A 46 -13.93 3.29 -13.93
C LYS A 46 -14.41 3.37 -15.39
N GLU A 47 -13.73 4.14 -16.22
CA GLU A 47 -14.02 4.24 -17.67
C GLU A 47 -13.70 2.94 -18.42
N ASN A 48 -12.57 2.29 -18.10
CA ASN A 48 -12.10 1.12 -18.82
C ASN A 48 -12.86 -0.18 -18.49
N ILE A 49 -13.15 -0.43 -17.20
CA ILE A 49 -13.77 -1.70 -16.75
C ILE A 49 -15.24 -1.55 -16.37
N GLY A 50 -15.75 -0.32 -16.29
CA GLY A 50 -17.13 0.00 -15.92
C GLY A 50 -17.37 0.03 -14.41
N LEU A 51 -18.21 0.97 -13.99
CA LEU A 51 -18.50 1.24 -12.56
C LEU A 51 -19.00 0.00 -11.80
N ARG A 52 -19.91 -0.78 -12.40
CA ARG A 52 -20.50 -1.95 -11.73
C ARG A 52 -19.47 -3.03 -11.41
N VAL A 53 -18.43 -3.19 -12.24
CA VAL A 53 -17.38 -4.17 -11.97
C VAL A 53 -16.51 -3.68 -10.81
N LEU A 54 -16.18 -2.38 -10.82
CA LEU A 54 -15.38 -1.74 -9.78
C LEU A 54 -16.07 -1.82 -8.41
N GLU A 55 -17.36 -1.51 -8.33
CA GLU A 55 -18.17 -1.58 -7.10
C GLU A 55 -18.29 -3.00 -6.52
N ASN A 56 -18.20 -4.02 -7.36
CA ASN A 56 -18.22 -5.42 -6.94
C ASN A 56 -16.82 -6.03 -6.75
N SER A 57 -15.78 -5.21 -6.84
CA SER A 57 -14.38 -5.62 -6.67
C SER A 57 -13.81 -5.13 -5.35
N TYR A 58 -12.63 -5.62 -4.98
CA TYR A 58 -11.88 -5.11 -3.85
C TYR A 58 -10.43 -4.88 -4.26
N THR A 59 -9.84 -3.83 -3.74
CA THR A 59 -8.43 -3.52 -3.96
C THR A 59 -7.57 -4.42 -3.07
N ALA A 60 -6.46 -4.92 -3.62
CA ALA A 60 -5.52 -5.74 -2.88
C ALA A 60 -4.07 -5.44 -3.29
N LEU A 61 -3.15 -5.52 -2.34
CA LEU A 61 -1.72 -5.58 -2.62
C LEU A 61 -1.32 -7.02 -2.92
N ARG A 62 -0.59 -7.22 -4.02
CA ARG A 62 0.07 -8.48 -4.32
C ARG A 62 1.51 -8.41 -3.85
N VAL A 63 1.87 -9.25 -2.89
CA VAL A 63 3.25 -9.40 -2.41
C VAL A 63 3.84 -10.63 -3.08
N THR A 64 4.98 -10.45 -3.75
CA THR A 64 5.67 -11.53 -4.47
C THR A 64 7.07 -11.74 -3.90
N ASN A 65 7.32 -12.94 -3.38
CA ASN A 65 8.66 -13.42 -3.07
C ASN A 65 9.28 -13.98 -4.36
N ILE A 66 10.20 -13.22 -4.96
CA ILE A 66 10.86 -13.58 -6.22
C ILE A 66 11.76 -14.80 -6.03
N SER A 67 12.48 -14.89 -4.90
CA SER A 67 13.43 -15.98 -4.63
C SER A 67 12.75 -17.34 -4.44
N LYS A 68 11.58 -17.36 -3.78
CA LYS A 68 10.80 -18.58 -3.55
C LYS A 68 9.69 -18.79 -4.59
N ASN A 69 9.54 -17.87 -5.54
CA ASN A 69 8.47 -17.85 -6.55
C ASN A 69 7.06 -18.05 -5.95
N PHE A 70 6.79 -17.35 -4.84
CA PHE A 70 5.50 -17.41 -4.14
C PHE A 70 4.86 -16.02 -4.10
N SER A 71 3.53 -15.95 -4.11
CA SER A 71 2.81 -14.69 -3.97
C SER A 71 1.58 -14.85 -3.10
N PHE A 72 1.24 -13.79 -2.39
CA PHE A 72 0.00 -13.70 -1.62
C PHE A 72 -0.63 -12.32 -1.80
N PHE A 73 -1.92 -12.23 -1.47
CA PHE A 73 -2.69 -11.00 -1.55
C PHE A 73 -3.07 -10.49 -0.17
N ILE A 74 -2.96 -9.19 0.01
CA ILE A 74 -3.42 -8.47 1.18
C ILE A 74 -4.56 -7.58 0.72
N ARG A 75 -5.78 -7.87 1.17
CA ARG A 75 -6.93 -7.02 0.87
C ARG A 75 -6.75 -5.68 1.57
N LEU A 76 -6.90 -4.59 0.82
CA LEU A 76 -6.79 -3.25 1.36
C LEU A 76 -8.10 -2.82 2.02
N ASN A 77 -7.97 -2.00 3.05
CA ASN A 77 -9.06 -1.24 3.62
C ASN A 77 -9.10 0.13 2.96
N ASP A 78 -10.31 0.64 2.68
CA ASP A 78 -10.53 1.93 2.00
C ASP A 78 -10.00 3.13 2.81
N PHE A 79 -9.74 2.95 4.10
CA PHE A 79 -9.21 3.99 5.01
C PHE A 79 -7.71 3.86 5.31
N SER A 80 -7.01 2.88 4.72
CA SER A 80 -5.60 2.65 4.99
C SER A 80 -4.74 2.95 3.77
N THR A 81 -3.66 3.70 3.99
CA THR A 81 -2.65 4.06 2.97
C THR A 81 -1.26 3.50 3.29
N CYS A 82 -1.06 2.92 4.47
CA CYS A 82 0.17 2.23 4.80
C CYS A 82 -0.06 1.14 5.83
N TRP A 83 0.75 0.07 5.78
CA TRP A 83 0.78 -1.01 6.77
C TRP A 83 2.21 -1.52 6.99
N TYR A 84 2.40 -2.18 8.14
CA TYR A 84 3.53 -3.09 8.36
C TYR A 84 3.12 -4.50 7.96
N ILE A 85 3.85 -5.09 7.02
CA ILE A 85 3.59 -6.43 6.48
C ILE A 85 4.62 -7.38 7.07
N ASN A 86 4.13 -8.41 7.77
CA ASN A 86 4.98 -9.48 8.25
C ASN A 86 5.27 -10.47 7.10
N VAL A 87 6.55 -10.75 6.87
CA VAL A 87 7.04 -11.65 5.82
C VAL A 87 7.47 -12.96 6.48
N PRO A 88 6.67 -14.04 6.36
CA PRO A 88 6.83 -15.27 7.14
C PRO A 88 8.07 -16.09 6.76
N ASP A 89 8.71 -15.78 5.64
CA ASP A 89 9.72 -16.59 4.96
C ASP A 89 11.13 -16.56 5.57
N SER A 90 11.25 -15.94 6.72
CA SER A 90 12.48 -15.40 7.25
C SER A 90 12.91 -16.08 8.56
N LEU A 91 12.03 -16.91 9.13
CA LEU A 91 12.41 -17.89 10.15
C LEU A 91 13.35 -18.95 9.53
N PRO A 92 14.48 -19.28 10.18
CA PRO A 92 15.35 -20.37 9.71
C PRO A 92 14.54 -21.66 9.69
N ILE A 93 14.66 -22.42 8.61
CA ILE A 93 14.06 -23.74 8.48
C ILE A 93 14.60 -24.57 9.65
N SER A 94 13.76 -24.91 10.62
CA SER A 94 14.11 -25.87 11.66
C SER A 94 14.25 -27.23 11.00
N THR A 95 15.49 -27.60 10.66
CA THR A 95 15.84 -28.94 10.20
C THR A 95 15.48 -29.94 11.29
N THR A 96 14.54 -30.83 10.99
CA THR A 96 14.30 -32.08 11.71
C THR A 96 15.04 -33.20 11.00
#